data_AF-A0A6I1NGZ5-F1
#
_entry.id   AF-A0A6I1NGZ5-F1
#
_cell.length_a   1.000
_cell.length_b   1.000
_cell.length_c   1.000
_cell.angle_alpha   90.00
_cell.angle_beta   90.00
_cell.angle_gamma   90.00
#
_symmetry.space_group_name_H-M   'P 1'
#
loop_
_entity.id
_entity.type
_entity.pdbx_description
1 polymer ?
#
loop_
_entity_poly.entity_id
_entity_poly.type
_entity_poly.pdbx_seq_one_letter_code
_entity_poly.pdbx_strand_id
1 'polypeptide(L)'
;MPSNEGAAQTTDHQAAFKSSAGMQFVGWIREGLKSERLRLNEAKALLHTVDGTVFLVSPGLFQRYAQEHPAIAREAKREGTTDWQWIQKRFEQLNLHRKQPSDLNIWTCEVLGPNKGRRLHGYLMIDPRNLVVEVTFNNPYLKLLQYSEREKII
;
A
#
# COMPACT_ATOMS: atom_id res chain seq x y z
N MET A 1 2.90 25.64 -40.17
CA MET A 1 2.12 24.72 -39.32
C MET A 1 3.09 23.76 -38.64
N PRO A 2 3.41 23.88 -37.35
CA PRO A 2 4.22 22.87 -36.67
C PRO A 2 3.32 21.72 -36.20
N SER A 3 3.73 20.50 -36.54
CA SER A 3 3.06 19.24 -36.21
C SER A 3 3.10 18.94 -34.71
N ASN A 4 1.95 18.60 -34.13
CA ASN A 4 1.74 18.29 -32.71
C ASN A 4 2.05 16.81 -32.41
N GLU A 5 3.30 16.38 -32.55
CA GLU A 5 3.73 14.98 -32.32
C GLU A 5 4.40 14.74 -30.94
N GLY A 6 4.68 15.80 -30.17
CA GLY A 6 5.46 15.71 -28.92
C GLY A 6 4.69 15.35 -27.63
N ALA A 7 3.36 15.46 -27.61
CA ALA A 7 2.56 15.28 -26.38
C ALA A 7 2.24 13.81 -26.03
N ALA A 8 2.20 12.92 -27.03
CA ALA A 8 1.88 11.51 -26.80
C ALA A 8 3.05 10.73 -26.17
N GLN A 9 4.28 10.98 -26.64
CA GLN A 9 5.47 10.23 -26.20
C GLN A 9 5.91 10.54 -24.76
N THR A 10 5.67 11.78 -24.28
CA THR A 10 5.99 12.19 -22.90
C THR A 10 5.05 11.56 -21.88
N THR A 11 3.79 11.33 -22.25
CA THR A 11 2.78 10.76 -21.35
C THR A 11 3.00 9.27 -21.11
N ASP A 12 3.35 8.51 -22.15
CA ASP A 12 3.59 7.06 -22.05
C ASP A 12 4.85 6.72 -21.23
N HIS A 13 5.94 7.45 -21.44
CA HIS A 13 7.17 7.23 -20.69
C HIS A 13 7.00 7.54 -19.20
N GLN A 14 6.20 8.57 -18.90
CA GLN A 14 5.91 8.94 -17.52
C GLN A 14 4.93 7.96 -16.85
N ALA A 15 3.93 7.45 -17.57
CA ALA A 15 3.06 6.38 -17.07
C ALA A 15 3.85 5.09 -16.78
N ALA A 16 4.72 4.68 -17.70
CA ALA A 16 5.60 3.52 -17.53
C ALA A 16 6.55 3.69 -16.32
N PHE A 17 7.16 4.87 -16.17
CA PHE A 17 7.99 5.18 -15.01
C PHE A 17 7.20 5.12 -13.70
N LYS A 18 5.98 5.68 -13.68
CA LYS A 18 5.11 5.66 -12.50
C LYS A 18 4.73 4.24 -12.09
N SER A 19 4.36 3.39 -13.05
CA SER A 19 4.13 1.96 -12.80
C SER A 19 5.41 1.25 -12.34
N SER A 20 6.57 1.62 -12.87
CA SER A 20 7.85 1.04 -12.43
C SER A 20 8.16 1.35 -10.96
N ALA A 21 7.88 2.56 -10.48
CA ALA A 21 8.11 2.93 -9.08
C ALA A 21 7.18 2.18 -8.12
N GLY A 22 5.90 2.02 -8.48
CA GLY A 22 4.97 1.17 -7.73
C GLY A 22 5.46 -0.28 -7.65
N MET A 23 5.95 -0.82 -8.77
CA MET A 23 6.46 -2.19 -8.83
C MET A 23 7.76 -2.36 -8.03
N GLN A 24 8.63 -1.35 -8.02
CA GLN A 24 9.83 -1.32 -7.18
C GLN A 24 9.47 -1.36 -5.69
N PHE A 25 8.41 -0.64 -5.27
CA PHE A 25 7.89 -0.72 -3.90
C PHE A 25 7.40 -2.14 -3.55
N VAL A 26 6.64 -2.78 -4.44
CA VAL A 26 6.19 -4.18 -4.26
C VAL A 26 7.39 -5.13 -4.16
N GLY A 27 8.39 -4.97 -5.03
CA GLY A 27 9.63 -5.74 -4.99
C GLY A 27 10.41 -5.55 -3.69
N TRP A 28 10.47 -4.32 -3.18
CA TRP A 28 11.08 -4.01 -1.89
C TRP A 28 10.37 -4.67 -0.71
N ILE A 29 9.04 -4.77 -0.73
CA ILE A 29 8.29 -5.51 0.30
C ILE A 29 8.67 -6.99 0.25
N ARG A 30 8.63 -7.60 -0.95
CA ARG A 30 8.96 -9.02 -1.15
C ARG A 30 10.35 -9.36 -0.63
N GLU A 31 11.35 -8.57 -1.04
CA GLU A 31 12.72 -8.78 -0.60
C GLU A 31 12.89 -8.51 0.89
N GLY A 32 12.20 -7.51 1.43
CA GLY A 32 12.18 -7.23 2.86
C GLY A 32 11.60 -8.38 3.70
N LEU A 33 10.56 -9.04 3.22
CA LEU A 33 9.99 -10.23 3.85
C LEU A 33 10.94 -11.43 3.75
N LYS A 34 11.52 -11.66 2.56
CA LYS A 34 12.46 -12.77 2.32
C LYS A 34 13.74 -12.66 3.17
N SER A 35 14.25 -11.44 3.35
CA SER A 35 15.44 -11.14 4.16
C SER A 35 15.14 -10.90 5.64
N GLU A 36 13.87 -11.01 6.06
CA GLU A 36 13.38 -10.69 7.41
C GLU A 36 13.59 -9.24 7.88
N ARG A 37 14.03 -8.33 7.00
CA ARG A 37 14.13 -6.88 7.29
C ARG A 37 12.75 -6.27 7.58
N LEU A 38 11.71 -6.77 6.91
CA LEU A 38 10.31 -6.48 7.20
C LEU A 38 9.69 -7.70 7.89
N ARG A 39 9.16 -7.48 9.09
CA ARG A 39 8.49 -8.52 9.87
C ARG A 39 7.02 -8.59 9.50
N LEU A 40 6.47 -9.79 9.47
CA LEU A 40 5.05 -10.07 9.24
C LEU A 40 4.40 -10.48 10.57
N ASN A 41 3.22 -9.94 10.88
CA ASN A 41 2.42 -10.29 12.06
C ASN A 41 3.02 -9.97 13.45
N GLU A 42 4.20 -9.36 13.54
CA GLU A 42 4.74 -8.90 14.82
C GLU A 42 4.02 -7.65 15.36
N ALA A 43 4.14 -7.39 16.68
CA ALA A 43 3.42 -6.32 17.36
C ALA A 43 3.67 -4.90 16.80
N LYS A 44 4.85 -4.66 16.22
CA LYS A 44 5.25 -3.39 15.59
C LYS A 44 5.46 -3.53 14.07
N ALA A 45 5.03 -4.64 13.49
CA ALA A 45 5.15 -4.86 12.05
C ALA A 45 4.33 -3.81 11.27
N LEU A 46 4.75 -3.59 10.03
CA LEU A 46 4.01 -2.77 9.06
C LEU A 46 3.25 -3.64 8.04
N LEU A 47 3.34 -4.95 8.22
CA LEU A 47 2.75 -5.98 7.39
C LEU A 47 2.05 -6.97 8.31
N HIS A 48 0.79 -7.25 8.01
CA HIS A 48 0.01 -8.25 8.73
C HIS A 48 -0.73 -9.14 7.74
N THR A 49 -1.27 -10.24 8.23
CA THR A 49 -2.21 -11.08 7.50
C THR A 49 -3.56 -10.98 8.19
N VAL A 50 -4.59 -10.59 7.45
CA VAL A 50 -5.96 -10.41 7.97
C VAL A 50 -6.90 -10.79 6.83
N ASP A 51 -8.00 -11.46 7.16
CA ASP A 51 -9.02 -11.84 6.17
C ASP A 51 -8.44 -12.66 4.99
N GLY A 52 -7.45 -13.52 5.29
CA GLY A 52 -6.83 -14.42 4.32
C GLY A 52 -5.91 -13.75 3.31
N THR A 53 -5.53 -12.48 3.54
CA THR A 53 -4.62 -11.74 2.66
C THR A 53 -3.64 -10.88 3.45
N VAL A 54 -2.68 -10.26 2.76
CA VAL A 54 -1.71 -9.35 3.35
C VAL A 54 -2.32 -7.95 3.50
N PHE A 55 -2.18 -7.38 4.69
CA PHE A 55 -2.53 -6.02 5.06
C PHE A 55 -1.27 -5.15 5.18
N LEU A 56 -1.24 -4.04 4.44
CA LEU A 56 -0.15 -3.07 4.39
C LEU A 56 -0.50 -1.85 5.23
N VAL A 57 0.23 -1.63 6.34
CA VAL A 57 -0.05 -0.51 7.26
C VAL A 57 0.35 0.83 6.64
N SER A 58 -0.60 1.77 6.56
CA SER A 58 -0.40 3.13 6.06
C SER A 58 -0.55 4.15 7.20
N PRO A 59 0.24 5.25 7.22
CA PRO A 59 1.28 5.62 6.24
C PRO A 59 2.64 4.94 6.48
N GLY A 60 2.79 4.20 7.60
CA GLY A 60 4.10 3.76 8.10
C GLY A 60 4.94 2.94 7.12
N LEU A 61 4.33 2.03 6.34
CA LEU A 61 5.07 1.24 5.36
C LEU A 61 5.67 2.10 4.24
N PHE A 62 4.91 3.08 3.75
CA PHE A 62 5.37 4.00 2.69
C PHE A 62 6.41 4.98 3.21
N GLN A 63 6.25 5.46 4.44
CA GLN A 63 7.24 6.31 5.10
C GLN A 63 8.58 5.57 5.25
N ARG A 64 8.55 4.31 5.67
CA ARG A 64 9.76 3.49 5.75
C ARG A 64 10.43 3.29 4.39
N TYR A 65 9.64 2.99 3.35
CA TYR A 65 10.19 2.89 1.99
C TYR A 65 10.87 4.18 1.54
N ALA A 66 10.22 5.33 1.75
CA ALA A 66 10.73 6.63 1.35
C ALA A 66 12.06 6.97 2.06
N GLN A 67 12.17 6.65 3.36
CA GLN A 67 13.41 6.80 4.12
C GLN A 67 14.56 5.94 3.56
N GLU A 68 14.26 4.72 3.13
CA GLU A 68 15.25 3.82 2.52
C GLU A 68 15.58 4.20 1.06
N HIS A 69 14.79 5.06 0.41
CA HIS A 69 14.97 5.46 -0.99
C HIS A 69 14.92 6.99 -1.20
N PRO A 70 15.91 7.76 -0.69
CA PRO A 70 15.91 9.22 -0.80
C PRO A 70 15.81 9.76 -2.24
N ALA A 71 16.18 8.95 -3.24
CA ALA A 71 16.08 9.29 -4.65
C ALA A 71 14.64 9.67 -5.10
N ILE A 72 13.61 9.11 -4.45
CA ILE A 72 12.20 9.41 -4.80
C ILE A 72 11.77 10.82 -4.37
N ALA A 73 12.49 11.45 -3.43
CA ALA A 73 12.14 12.78 -2.91
C ALA A 73 12.15 13.85 -4.02
N ARG A 74 13.05 13.71 -4.99
CA ARG A 74 13.09 14.60 -6.16
C ARG A 74 11.84 14.47 -7.02
N GLU A 75 11.36 13.24 -7.21
CA GLU A 75 10.16 12.94 -7.98
C GLU A 75 8.91 13.46 -7.28
N ALA A 76 8.82 13.26 -5.96
CA ALA A 76 7.75 13.77 -5.13
C ALA A 76 7.67 15.30 -5.16
N LYS A 77 8.81 15.98 -5.07
CA LYS A 77 8.90 17.44 -5.17
C LYS A 77 8.40 17.96 -6.53
N ARG A 78 8.72 17.28 -7.63
CA ARG A 78 8.23 17.65 -8.97
C ARG A 78 6.71 17.58 -9.09
N GLU A 79 6.08 16.68 -8.36
CA GLU A 79 4.61 16.54 -8.32
C GLU A 79 3.95 17.25 -7.13
N GLY A 80 4.71 18.06 -6.38
CA GLY A 80 4.17 18.85 -5.27
C GLY A 80 3.64 18.04 -4.10
N THR A 81 4.16 16.84 -3.86
CA THR A 81 3.71 15.94 -2.79
C THR A 81 4.89 15.50 -1.91
N THR A 82 4.58 14.88 -0.77
CA THR A 82 5.61 14.24 0.06
C THR A 82 6.07 12.93 -0.56
N ASP A 83 7.29 12.51 -0.24
CA ASP A 83 7.92 11.28 -0.73
C ASP A 83 7.08 10.01 -0.50
N TRP A 84 6.55 9.83 0.70
CA TRP A 84 5.71 8.68 1.03
C TRP A 84 4.35 8.72 0.33
N GLN A 85 3.73 9.89 0.19
CA GLN A 85 2.47 10.04 -0.56
C GLN A 85 2.68 9.78 -2.05
N TRP A 86 3.82 10.22 -2.59
CA TRP A 86 4.19 9.98 -3.98
C TRP A 86 4.22 8.48 -4.26
N ILE A 87 4.95 7.69 -3.46
CA ILE A 87 5.04 6.25 -3.68
C ILE A 87 3.72 5.53 -3.38
N GLN A 88 2.94 5.98 -2.40
CA GLN A 88 1.61 5.45 -2.12
C GLN A 88 0.69 5.59 -3.34
N LYS A 89 0.69 6.76 -4.00
CA LYS A 89 -0.05 6.97 -5.24
C LYS A 89 0.42 6.05 -6.38
N ARG A 90 1.72 5.75 -6.47
CA ARG A 90 2.24 4.79 -7.47
C ARG A 90 1.79 3.38 -7.21
N PHE A 91 1.77 2.97 -5.95
CA PHE A 91 1.24 1.67 -5.56
C PHE A 91 -0.26 1.57 -5.89
N GLU A 92 -1.06 2.59 -5.57
CA GLU A 92 -2.49 2.59 -5.87
C GLU A 92 -2.79 2.49 -7.37
N GLN A 93 -1.96 3.11 -8.21
CA GLN A 93 -2.08 3.03 -9.68
C GLN A 93 -1.89 1.62 -10.24
N LEU A 94 -1.25 0.71 -9.49
CA LEU A 94 -1.12 -0.69 -9.90
C LEU A 94 -2.39 -1.52 -9.69
N ASN A 95 -3.37 -1.01 -8.93
CA ASN A 95 -4.62 -1.71 -8.61
C ASN A 95 -4.41 -3.12 -8.03
N LEU A 96 -3.35 -3.31 -7.23
CA LEU A 96 -3.09 -4.59 -6.55
C LEU A 96 -3.80 -4.71 -5.19
N HIS A 97 -4.43 -3.62 -4.72
CA HIS A 97 -5.16 -3.55 -3.46
C HIS A 97 -6.67 -3.69 -3.67
N ARG A 98 -7.35 -4.23 -2.67
CA ARG A 98 -8.82 -4.34 -2.61
C ARG A 98 -9.42 -2.96 -2.35
N LYS A 99 -10.42 -2.59 -3.14
CA LYS A 99 -11.28 -1.44 -2.88
C LYS A 99 -12.46 -1.81 -1.97
N GLN A 100 -12.91 -0.87 -1.17
CA GLN A 100 -14.15 -0.98 -0.42
C GLN A 100 -15.38 -0.83 -1.34
N PRO A 101 -16.57 -1.25 -0.89
CA PRO A 101 -17.83 -0.94 -1.57
C PRO A 101 -18.08 0.57 -1.74
N SER A 102 -17.50 1.39 -0.85
CA SER A 102 -17.53 2.86 -0.91
C SER A 102 -16.51 3.47 -1.91
N ASP A 103 -15.81 2.65 -2.69
CA ASP A 103 -14.70 3.01 -3.59
C ASP A 103 -13.45 3.59 -2.90
N LEU A 104 -13.37 3.50 -1.57
CA LEU A 104 -12.17 3.85 -0.81
C LEU A 104 -11.13 2.73 -0.84
N ASN A 105 -9.84 3.10 -0.81
CA ASN A 105 -8.73 2.13 -0.83
C ASN A 105 -8.27 1.68 0.57
N ILE A 106 -8.52 2.50 1.60
CA ILE A 106 -7.95 2.33 2.95
C ILE A 106 -8.93 1.60 3.86
N TRP A 107 -8.59 0.37 4.22
CA TRP A 107 -9.30 -0.45 5.19
C TRP A 107 -8.87 -0.17 6.62
N THR A 108 -9.78 -0.42 7.55
CA THR A 108 -9.52 -0.27 8.99
C THR A 108 -9.55 -1.62 9.68
N CYS A 109 -8.50 -1.91 10.44
CA CYS A 109 -8.42 -3.07 11.32
C CYS A 109 -8.44 -2.62 12.78
N GLU A 110 -9.22 -3.29 13.61
CA GLU A 110 -9.23 -3.10 15.06
C GLU A 110 -8.22 -4.05 15.73
N VAL A 111 -7.50 -3.53 16.74
CA VAL A 111 -6.58 -4.32 17.56
C VAL A 111 -7.33 -4.96 18.73
N LEU A 112 -7.33 -6.29 18.80
CA LEU A 112 -8.05 -7.08 19.81
C LEU A 112 -7.22 -7.43 21.07
N GLY A 113 -5.93 -7.09 21.08
CA GLY A 113 -4.98 -7.44 22.14
C GLY A 113 -4.83 -6.40 23.27
N PRO A 114 -3.66 -6.34 23.97
CA PRO A 114 -3.41 -5.43 25.09
C PRO A 114 -3.64 -3.95 24.79
N ASN A 115 -3.52 -3.56 23.52
CA ASN A 115 -3.79 -2.22 23.01
C ASN A 115 -5.23 -2.11 22.46
N LYS A 116 -6.20 -2.67 23.17
CA LYS A 116 -7.59 -2.77 22.74
C LYS A 116 -8.17 -1.38 22.41
N GLY A 117 -8.86 -1.27 21.28
CA GLY A 117 -9.49 -0.03 20.82
C GLY A 117 -8.64 0.83 19.88
N ARG A 118 -7.35 0.52 19.72
CA ARG A 118 -6.54 1.15 18.67
C ARG A 118 -6.93 0.61 17.29
N ARG A 119 -6.97 1.50 16.30
CA ARG A 119 -7.24 1.18 14.90
C ARG A 119 -5.95 1.28 14.08
N LEU A 120 -5.78 0.34 13.15
CA LEU A 120 -4.77 0.39 12.10
C LEU A 120 -5.47 0.65 10.77
N HIS A 121 -4.85 1.48 9.94
CA HIS A 121 -5.34 1.80 8.62
C HIS A 121 -4.35 1.30 7.58
N GLY A 122 -4.85 0.83 6.45
CA GLY A 122 -3.98 0.20 5.47
C GLY A 122 -4.70 -0.39 4.27
N TYR A 123 -3.92 -1.02 3.40
CA TYR A 123 -4.40 -1.65 2.18
C TYR A 123 -4.50 -3.15 2.38
N LEU A 124 -5.55 -3.78 1.87
CA LEU A 124 -5.61 -5.24 1.72
C LEU A 124 -5.17 -5.61 0.31
N MET A 125 -4.30 -6.59 0.16
CA MET A 125 -3.92 -7.10 -1.15
C MET A 125 -5.06 -7.91 -1.76
N ILE A 126 -5.27 -7.79 -3.08
CA ILE A 126 -6.21 -8.67 -3.81
C ILE A 126 -5.70 -10.10 -3.73
N ASP A 127 -4.46 -10.30 -4.19
CA ASP A 127 -3.76 -11.59 -4.17
C ASP A 127 -2.49 -11.48 -3.31
N PRO A 128 -2.40 -12.22 -2.19
CA PRO A 128 -1.22 -12.21 -1.34
C PRO A 128 0.04 -12.73 -2.04
N ARG A 129 -0.10 -13.51 -3.14
CA ARG A 129 1.03 -14.04 -3.93
C ARG A 129 1.89 -12.97 -4.59
N ASN A 130 1.37 -11.75 -4.68
CA ASN A 130 2.17 -10.59 -5.08
C ASN A 130 3.28 -10.25 -4.07
N LEU A 131 3.15 -10.68 -2.81
CA LEU A 131 4.08 -10.35 -1.71
C LEU A 131 4.67 -11.57 -1.01
N VAL A 132 3.89 -12.62 -0.78
CA VAL A 132 4.29 -13.83 -0.03
C VAL A 132 3.86 -15.08 -0.80
N VAL A 133 4.58 -16.19 -0.64
CA VAL A 133 4.22 -17.44 -1.33
C VAL A 133 2.88 -17.98 -0.87
N GLU A 134 2.62 -17.94 0.44
CA GLU A 134 1.40 -18.45 1.06
C GLU A 134 1.04 -17.65 2.32
N VAL A 135 -0.25 -17.52 2.60
CA VAL A 135 -0.78 -16.99 3.86
C VAL A 135 -1.34 -18.16 4.66
N THR A 136 -0.60 -18.61 5.67
CA THR A 136 -0.95 -19.81 6.44
C THR A 136 -1.85 -19.52 7.64
N PHE A 137 -1.72 -18.35 8.26
CA PHE A 137 -2.57 -17.91 9.37
C PHE A 137 -2.75 -16.39 9.35
N ASN A 138 -3.91 -15.93 9.82
CA ASN A 138 -4.15 -14.51 10.08
C ASN A 138 -3.59 -14.10 11.44
N ASN A 139 -3.27 -12.81 11.60
CA ASN A 139 -2.90 -12.24 12.89
C ASN A 139 -4.09 -12.30 13.86
N PRO A 140 -4.00 -13.03 14.99
CA PRO A 140 -5.11 -13.20 15.92
C PRO A 140 -5.48 -11.92 16.67
N TYR A 141 -4.61 -10.90 16.66
CA TYR A 141 -4.83 -9.63 17.33
C TYR A 141 -5.40 -8.54 16.42
N LEU A 142 -5.67 -8.85 15.15
CA LEU A 142 -6.27 -7.89 14.22
C LEU A 142 -7.57 -8.43 13.65
N LYS A 143 -8.57 -7.56 13.61
CA LYS A 143 -9.85 -7.85 12.98
C LYS A 143 -10.18 -6.76 11.97
N LEU A 144 -10.46 -7.16 10.74
CA LEU A 144 -10.95 -6.25 9.72
C LEU A 144 -12.31 -5.72 10.14
N LEU A 145 -12.45 -4.39 10.20
CA LEU A 145 -13.75 -3.77 10.36
C LEU A 145 -14.44 -3.78 9.00
N GLN A 146 -15.50 -4.59 8.89
CA GLN A 146 -16.38 -4.54 7.75
C GLN A 146 -17.25 -3.29 7.87
N TYR A 147 -17.30 -2.47 6.83
CA TYR A 147 -18.34 -1.47 6.70
C TYR A 147 -19.66 -2.20 6.50
N SER A 148 -20.48 -2.29 7.55
CA SER A 148 -21.89 -2.57 7.34
C SER A 148 -22.52 -1.34 6.68
N GLU A 149 -23.36 -1.50 5.66
CA GLU A 149 -24.14 -0.43 5.01
C GLU A 149 -25.10 0.34 5.97
N ARG A 150 -24.97 0.16 7.29
CA ARG A 150 -25.82 0.74 8.34
C ARG A 150 -25.32 2.10 8.87
N GLU A 151 -24.80 2.95 7.99
CA GLU A 151 -24.65 4.39 8.28
C GLU A 151 -25.34 5.26 7.20
N LYS A 152 -26.40 4.72 6.55
CA LYS A 152 -27.50 5.55 6.04
C LYS A 152 -28.58 5.61 7.13
N ILE A 153 -28.31 6.35 8.19
CA ILE A 153 -29.31 6.64 9.23
C ILE A 153 -29.55 8.15 9.21
N ILE A 154 -30.71 8.47 8.61
CA ILE A 154 -31.53 9.69 8.68
C ILE A 154 -31.02 10.89 7.86
#